data_AF-A0A1S2VSE5-F1
#
_entry.id   AF-A0A1S2VSE5-F1
#
_cell.length_a   1.000
_cell.length_b   1.000
_cell.length_c   1.000
_cell.angle_alpha   90.00
_cell.angle_beta   90.00
_cell.angle_gamma   90.00
#
_symmetry.space_group_name_H-M   'P 1'
#
loop_
_entity.id
_entity.type
_entity.pdbx_description
1 polymer ?
#
loop_
_entity_poly.entity_id
_entity_poly.type
_entity_poly.pdbx_seq_one_letter_code
_entity_poly.pdbx_strand_id
1 'polypeptide(L)'
;MNNIIANYNNVSSDVEAFFNALKEYAQQLRAEERRAAAEGLTEEELELFDLLFKDNLTDSEKIRVKAAAQDLLQKLQDQEIQDKFFKTDWYKDTLLKGQVKHLIGKILDDHLPDSYDSVFKEKKETVYQHIYKLAEQSRDSGIGRRGWESIFLHLVAFKITNSK
;
A
#
# COMPACT_ATOMS: atom_id res chain seq x y z
N MET A 1 30.95 31.66 -36.31
CA MET A 1 30.32 30.32 -36.26
C MET A 1 30.27 29.87 -34.80
N ASN A 2 29.39 30.47 -33.98
CA ASN A 2 29.36 30.21 -32.54
C ASN A 2 27.91 30.13 -32.08
N ASN A 3 27.50 28.95 -31.62
CA ASN A 3 26.54 28.68 -30.52
C ASN A 3 25.81 27.34 -30.69
N ILE A 4 26.52 26.20 -30.64
CA ILE A 4 25.87 24.86 -30.51
C ILE A 4 26.40 24.05 -29.30
N ILE A 5 27.35 24.55 -28.51
CA ILE A 5 27.99 23.70 -27.47
C ILE A 5 27.39 23.88 -26.06
N ALA A 6 26.61 24.94 -25.79
CA ALA A 6 26.08 25.17 -24.44
C ALA A 6 24.85 24.32 -24.07
N ASN A 7 24.08 23.81 -25.05
CA ASN A 7 22.89 23.00 -24.79
C ASN A 7 23.13 21.49 -24.69
N TYR A 8 24.34 21.00 -24.99
CA TYR A 8 24.63 19.57 -24.94
C TYR A 8 24.92 19.08 -23.51
N ASN A 9 25.50 19.93 -22.66
CA ASN A 9 25.82 19.58 -21.28
C ASN A 9 24.57 19.48 -20.38
N ASN A 10 23.54 20.31 -20.62
CA ASN A 10 22.31 20.29 -19.81
C ASN A 10 21.42 19.06 -20.12
N VAL A 11 21.40 18.59 -21.37
CA VAL A 11 20.64 17.37 -21.74
C VAL A 11 21.37 16.11 -21.26
N SER A 12 22.70 16.09 -21.34
CA SER A 12 23.50 14.96 -20.84
C SER A 12 23.43 14.81 -19.32
N SER A 13 23.42 15.92 -18.56
CA SER A 13 23.28 15.88 -17.09
C SER A 13 21.89 15.44 -16.63
N ASP A 14 20.85 15.76 -17.40
CA ASP A 14 19.47 15.40 -17.08
C ASP A 14 19.22 13.89 -17.30
N VAL A 15 19.79 13.33 -18.37
CA VAL A 15 19.74 11.88 -18.63
C VAL A 15 20.53 11.08 -17.57
N GLU A 16 21.69 11.56 -17.15
CA GLU A 16 22.50 10.90 -16.11
C GLU A 16 21.83 10.99 -14.73
N ALA A 17 21.24 12.13 -14.39
CA ALA A 17 20.44 12.29 -13.17
C ALA A 17 19.21 11.38 -13.16
N PHE A 18 18.48 11.29 -14.28
CA PHE A 18 17.34 10.40 -14.42
C PHE A 18 17.74 8.92 -14.27
N PHE A 19 18.86 8.51 -14.87
CA PHE A 19 19.35 7.14 -14.75
C PHE A 19 19.81 6.80 -13.31
N ASN A 20 20.39 7.76 -12.60
CA ASN A 20 20.75 7.59 -11.19
C ASN A 20 19.51 7.50 -10.30
N ALA A 21 18.50 8.35 -10.51
CA ALA A 21 17.23 8.26 -9.80
C ALA A 21 16.53 6.91 -10.03
N LEU A 22 16.58 6.39 -11.26
CA LEU A 22 16.04 5.06 -11.58
C LEU A 22 16.81 3.94 -10.86
N LYS A 23 18.15 4.04 -10.77
CA LYS A 23 18.98 3.08 -10.02
C LYS A 23 18.68 3.12 -8.53
N GLU A 24 18.59 4.30 -7.94
CA GLU A 24 18.25 4.48 -6.52
C GLU A 24 16.87 3.89 -6.22
N TYR A 25 15.89 4.19 -7.06
CA TYR A 25 14.56 3.60 -6.96
C TYR A 25 14.59 2.06 -7.06
N ALA A 26 15.33 1.50 -8.01
CA ALA A 26 15.50 0.05 -8.13
C ALA A 26 16.26 -0.58 -6.95
N GLN A 27 17.10 0.18 -6.23
CA GLN A 27 17.77 -0.29 -5.02
C GLN A 27 16.82 -0.26 -3.81
N GLN A 28 16.00 0.79 -3.69
CA GLN A 28 14.95 0.91 -2.67
C GLN A 28 13.92 -0.21 -2.80
N LEU A 29 13.43 -0.47 -4.02
CA LEU A 29 12.50 -1.59 -4.28
C LEU A 29 13.08 -2.93 -3.83
N ARG A 30 14.34 -3.21 -4.19
CA ARG A 30 15.02 -4.44 -3.75
C ARG A 30 15.23 -4.50 -2.24
N ALA A 31 15.36 -3.36 -1.55
CA ALA A 31 15.52 -3.33 -0.10
C ALA A 31 14.19 -3.66 0.60
N GLU A 32 13.08 -3.10 0.11
CA GLU A 32 11.76 -3.38 0.63
C GLU A 32 11.36 -4.84 0.41
N GLU A 33 11.62 -5.38 -0.78
CA GLU A 33 11.41 -6.80 -1.10
C GLU A 33 12.21 -7.73 -0.17
N ARG A 34 13.46 -7.36 0.18
CA ARG A 34 14.26 -8.13 1.14
C ARG A 34 13.70 -8.06 2.56
N ARG A 35 13.18 -6.90 2.98
CA ARG A 35 12.56 -6.73 4.30
C ARG A 35 11.27 -7.53 4.40
N ALA A 36 10.42 -7.45 3.38
CA ALA A 36 9.19 -8.23 3.28
C ALA A 36 9.47 -9.74 3.33
N ALA A 37 10.44 -10.22 2.55
CA ALA A 37 10.87 -11.62 2.57
C ALA A 37 11.44 -12.06 3.94
N ALA A 38 12.20 -11.20 4.63
CA ALA A 38 12.70 -11.48 5.97
C ALA A 38 11.58 -11.58 7.01
N GLU A 39 10.51 -10.81 6.85
CA GLU A 39 9.35 -10.82 7.73
C GLU A 39 8.31 -11.90 7.34
N GLY A 40 8.47 -12.55 6.19
CA GLY A 40 7.52 -13.53 5.64
C GLY A 40 6.24 -12.89 5.10
N LEU A 41 6.32 -11.64 4.67
CA LEU A 41 5.22 -10.81 4.19
C LEU A 41 5.43 -10.44 2.73
N THR A 42 4.36 -10.09 2.01
CA THR A 42 4.49 -9.28 0.79
C THR A 42 4.80 -7.82 1.13
N GLU A 43 5.18 -7.01 0.15
CA GLU A 43 5.44 -5.58 0.35
C GLU A 43 4.18 -4.86 0.85
N GLU A 44 3.01 -5.21 0.33
CA GLU A 44 1.73 -4.63 0.72
C GLU A 44 1.32 -5.05 2.15
N GLU A 45 1.56 -6.31 2.50
CA GLU A 45 1.37 -6.80 3.86
C GLU A 45 2.33 -6.11 4.83
N LEU A 46 3.56 -5.84 4.40
CA LEU A 46 4.56 -5.12 5.19
C LEU A 46 4.17 -3.65 5.39
N GLU A 47 3.62 -2.99 4.38
CA GLU A 47 3.09 -1.63 4.52
C GLU A 47 1.95 -1.58 5.55
N LEU A 48 0.98 -2.50 5.46
CA LEU A 48 -0.08 -2.61 6.45
C LEU A 48 0.45 -2.95 7.85
N PHE A 49 1.44 -3.83 7.95
CA PHE A 49 2.12 -4.15 9.20
C PHE A 49 2.79 -2.91 9.80
N ASP A 50 3.50 -2.10 9.01
CA ASP A 50 4.16 -0.89 9.47
C ASP A 50 3.14 0.16 9.99
N LEU A 51 1.96 0.27 9.37
CA LEU A 51 0.87 1.11 9.89
C LEU A 51 0.38 0.63 11.26
N LEU A 52 0.32 -0.69 11.45
CA LEU A 52 -0.12 -1.33 12.70
C LEU A 52 0.99 -1.39 13.75
N PHE A 53 2.25 -1.22 13.38
CA PHE A 53 3.39 -1.35 14.31
C PHE A 53 3.29 -0.38 15.49
N LYS A 54 3.64 -0.87 16.68
CA LYS A 54 3.87 -0.04 17.87
C LYS A 54 5.13 -0.50 18.58
N ASP A 55 5.68 0.35 19.43
CA ASP A 55 6.86 -0.01 20.21
C ASP A 55 6.56 -1.15 21.20
N ASN A 56 7.61 -1.87 21.60
CA ASN A 56 7.59 -2.91 22.64
C ASN A 56 6.69 -4.12 22.34
N LEU A 57 6.54 -4.52 21.07
CA LEU A 57 5.89 -5.78 20.72
C LEU A 57 6.75 -6.98 21.10
N THR A 58 6.17 -7.90 21.85
CA THR A 58 6.72 -9.26 22.02
C THR A 58 6.67 -10.04 20.71
N ASP A 59 7.47 -11.10 20.58
CA ASP A 59 7.49 -11.87 19.32
C ASP A 59 6.14 -12.56 19.02
N SER A 60 5.40 -12.97 20.05
CA SER A 60 4.03 -13.49 19.89
C SER A 60 3.05 -12.41 19.41
N GLU A 61 3.17 -11.18 19.91
CA GLU A 61 2.36 -10.06 19.44
C GLU A 61 2.71 -9.68 18.01
N LYS A 62 4.00 -9.68 17.63
CA LYS A 62 4.41 -9.43 16.24
C LYS A 62 3.75 -10.44 15.28
N ILE A 63 3.72 -11.72 15.63
CA ILE A 63 3.04 -12.75 14.82
C ILE A 63 1.55 -12.41 14.65
N ARG A 64 0.87 -11.99 15.72
CA ARG A 64 -0.55 -11.58 15.65
C ARG A 64 -0.77 -10.33 14.80
N VAL A 65 0.12 -9.35 14.90
CA VAL A 65 0.05 -8.11 14.10
C VAL A 65 0.30 -8.40 12.62
N LYS A 66 1.22 -9.31 12.31
CA LYS A 66 1.41 -9.81 10.93
C LYS A 66 0.16 -10.50 10.41
N ALA A 67 -0.42 -11.42 11.18
CA ALA A 67 -1.66 -12.10 10.80
C ALA A 67 -2.80 -11.10 10.55
N ALA A 68 -2.91 -10.05 11.37
CA ALA A 68 -3.87 -8.97 11.15
C ALA A 68 -3.66 -8.24 9.81
N ALA A 69 -2.41 -7.94 9.45
CA ALA A 69 -2.07 -7.29 8.18
C ALA A 69 -2.41 -8.19 6.97
N GLN A 70 -2.07 -9.48 7.06
CA GLN A 70 -2.33 -10.47 6.01
C GLN A 70 -3.84 -10.69 5.81
N ASP A 71 -4.59 -10.95 6.88
CA ASP A 71 -6.04 -11.17 6.78
C ASP A 71 -6.75 -9.89 6.33
N LEU A 72 -6.30 -8.72 6.78
CA LEU A 72 -6.84 -7.45 6.29
C LEU A 72 -6.67 -7.32 4.77
N LEU A 73 -5.46 -7.55 4.24
CA LEU A 73 -5.22 -7.46 2.80
C LEU A 73 -6.08 -8.48 2.05
N GLN A 74 -6.11 -9.73 2.53
CA GLN A 74 -6.89 -10.80 1.92
C GLN A 74 -8.39 -10.47 1.88
N LYS A 75 -8.95 -9.97 2.99
CA LYS A 75 -10.37 -9.57 3.07
C LYS A 75 -10.68 -8.37 2.19
N LEU A 76 -9.78 -7.40 2.10
CA LEU A 76 -9.95 -6.27 1.19
C LEU A 76 -9.91 -6.72 -0.27
N GLN A 77 -9.14 -7.76 -0.61
CA GLN A 77 -9.07 -8.34 -1.96
C GLN A 77 -10.22 -9.31 -2.29
N ASP A 78 -11.02 -9.70 -1.31
CA ASP A 78 -12.15 -10.59 -1.51
C ASP A 78 -13.18 -9.97 -2.47
N GLN A 79 -13.62 -10.76 -3.47
CA GLN A 79 -14.51 -10.27 -4.53
C GLN A 79 -15.87 -9.80 -3.98
N GLU A 80 -16.42 -10.47 -2.97
CA GLU A 80 -17.69 -10.07 -2.36
C GLU A 80 -17.53 -8.73 -1.64
N ILE A 81 -16.43 -8.54 -0.92
CA ILE A 81 -16.10 -7.29 -0.24
C ILE A 81 -15.92 -6.15 -1.25
N GLN A 82 -15.20 -6.40 -2.34
CA GLN A 82 -15.00 -5.44 -3.43
C GLN A 82 -16.33 -5.01 -4.06
N ASP A 83 -17.16 -5.97 -4.46
CA ASP A 83 -18.47 -5.71 -5.08
C ASP A 83 -19.42 -4.98 -4.13
N LYS A 84 -19.33 -5.26 -2.83
CA LYS A 84 -20.22 -4.70 -1.81
C LYS A 84 -19.83 -3.29 -1.42
N PHE A 85 -18.55 -3.04 -1.15
CA PHE A 85 -18.08 -1.82 -0.49
C PHE A 85 -17.23 -0.92 -1.37
N PHE A 86 -16.47 -1.47 -2.32
CA PHE A 86 -15.50 -0.73 -3.14
C PHE A 86 -16.02 -0.40 -4.54
N LYS A 87 -17.31 -0.07 -4.63
CA LYS A 87 -17.93 0.43 -5.87
C LYS A 87 -17.31 1.77 -6.28
N THR A 88 -17.45 2.14 -7.56
CA THR A 88 -16.99 3.46 -8.05
C THR A 88 -17.45 4.58 -7.13
N ASP A 89 -16.51 5.44 -6.73
CA ASP A 89 -16.74 6.60 -5.88
C ASP A 89 -17.27 6.29 -4.46
N TRP A 90 -17.04 5.08 -3.92
CA TRP A 90 -17.40 4.73 -2.55
C TRP A 90 -16.84 5.72 -1.50
N TYR A 91 -15.67 6.27 -1.76
CA TYR A 91 -14.99 7.28 -0.95
C TYR A 91 -15.64 8.67 -1.02
N LYS A 92 -16.77 8.84 -1.73
CA LYS A 92 -17.63 10.03 -1.65
C LYS A 92 -18.90 9.76 -0.85
N ASP A 93 -19.30 8.49 -0.74
CA ASP A 93 -20.50 8.07 -0.02
C ASP A 93 -20.21 7.91 1.48
N THR A 94 -20.90 8.71 2.30
CA THR A 94 -20.70 8.70 3.76
C THR A 94 -21.09 7.36 4.40
N LEU A 95 -22.08 6.66 3.85
CA LEU A 95 -22.50 5.35 4.35
C LEU A 95 -21.44 4.29 4.04
N LEU A 96 -20.94 4.25 2.79
CA LEU A 96 -19.91 3.30 2.40
C LEU A 96 -18.59 3.55 3.15
N LYS A 97 -18.21 4.81 3.37
CA LYS A 97 -17.07 5.15 4.26
C LYS A 97 -17.21 4.55 5.65
N GLY A 98 -18.38 4.69 6.27
CA GLY A 98 -18.67 4.14 7.58
C GLY A 98 -18.58 2.61 7.60
N GLN A 99 -19.11 1.97 6.56
CA GLN A 99 -19.08 0.51 6.42
C GLN A 99 -17.65 -0.04 6.23
N VAL A 100 -16.84 0.60 5.38
CA VAL A 100 -15.43 0.22 5.19
C VAL A 100 -14.64 0.38 6.48
N LYS A 101 -14.83 1.51 7.19
CA LYS A 101 -14.18 1.75 8.49
C LYS A 101 -14.60 0.72 9.55
N HIS A 102 -15.85 0.29 9.53
CA HIS A 102 -16.34 -0.78 10.41
C HIS A 102 -15.73 -2.13 10.06
N LEU A 103 -15.67 -2.48 8.76
CA LEU A 103 -15.05 -3.72 8.27
C LEU A 103 -13.59 -3.82 8.69
N ILE A 104 -12.79 -2.76 8.45
CA ILE A 104 -11.39 -2.69 8.88
C ILE A 104 -11.29 -2.90 10.39
N GLY A 105 -12.14 -2.21 11.16
CA GLY A 105 -12.18 -2.37 12.61
C GLY A 105 -12.42 -3.82 13.01
N LYS A 106 -13.41 -4.50 12.43
CA LYS A 106 -13.71 -5.89 12.76
C LYS A 106 -12.52 -6.82 12.49
N ILE A 107 -11.91 -6.71 11.31
CA ILE A 107 -10.78 -7.59 10.92
C ILE A 107 -9.58 -7.36 11.83
N LEU A 108 -9.27 -6.11 12.16
CA LEU A 108 -8.17 -5.79 13.07
C LEU A 108 -8.43 -6.32 14.49
N ASP A 109 -9.66 -6.21 14.98
CA ASP A 109 -10.06 -6.67 16.32
C ASP A 109 -9.91 -8.20 16.48
N ASP A 110 -10.18 -8.95 15.41
CA ASP A 110 -10.08 -10.41 15.40
C ASP A 110 -8.65 -10.92 15.64
N HIS A 111 -7.63 -10.16 15.21
CA HIS A 111 -6.23 -10.60 15.24
C HIS A 111 -5.33 -9.80 16.17
N LEU A 112 -5.55 -8.49 16.35
CA LEU A 112 -4.67 -7.65 17.16
C LEU A 112 -4.70 -8.06 18.64
N PRO A 113 -3.54 -8.06 19.33
CA PRO A 113 -3.47 -8.43 20.73
C PRO A 113 -4.08 -7.36 21.64
N ASP A 114 -4.57 -7.76 22.81
CA ASP A 114 -5.22 -6.90 23.82
C ASP A 114 -4.37 -5.67 24.20
N SER A 115 -3.04 -5.76 24.05
CA SER A 115 -2.14 -4.62 24.24
C SER A 115 -2.39 -3.46 23.27
N TYR A 116 -3.21 -3.66 22.23
CA TYR A 116 -3.66 -2.63 21.30
C TYR A 116 -4.88 -1.85 21.76
N ASP A 117 -5.62 -2.25 22.80
CA ASP A 117 -6.86 -1.58 23.22
C ASP A 117 -6.74 -0.05 23.32
N SER A 118 -5.62 0.42 23.86
CA SER A 118 -5.34 1.86 24.02
C SER A 118 -5.06 2.61 22.70
N VAL A 119 -4.51 1.92 21.70
CA VAL A 119 -4.10 2.49 20.40
C VAL A 119 -5.01 2.05 19.25
N PHE A 120 -5.97 1.16 19.50
CA PHE A 120 -6.77 0.49 18.48
C PHE A 120 -7.52 1.48 17.59
N LYS A 121 -8.13 2.50 18.20
CA LYS A 121 -8.85 3.54 17.48
C LYS A 121 -7.93 4.31 16.53
N GLU A 122 -6.71 4.62 16.95
CA GLU A 122 -5.71 5.31 16.14
C GLU A 122 -5.25 4.42 15.00
N LYS A 123 -4.86 3.17 15.28
CA LYS A 123 -4.39 2.22 14.27
C LYS A 123 -5.44 1.94 13.20
N LYS A 124 -6.69 1.71 13.61
CA LYS A 124 -7.82 1.59 12.69
C LYS A 124 -8.00 2.84 11.82
N GLU A 125 -7.86 4.03 12.41
CA GLU A 125 -7.95 5.28 11.64
C GLU A 125 -6.83 5.39 10.61
N THR A 126 -5.59 5.14 11.01
CA THR A 126 -4.41 5.21 10.15
C THR A 126 -4.55 4.27 8.94
N VAL A 127 -4.95 3.02 9.18
CA VAL A 127 -5.22 2.03 8.12
C VAL A 127 -6.35 2.51 7.19
N TYR A 128 -7.46 2.98 7.75
CA TYR A 128 -8.57 3.52 6.95
C TYR A 128 -8.13 4.70 6.07
N GLN A 129 -7.36 5.64 6.63
CA GLN A 129 -6.88 6.80 5.90
C GLN A 129 -5.91 6.42 4.79
N HIS A 130 -5.07 5.42 5.00
CA HIS A 130 -4.19 4.88 3.97
C HIS A 130 -5.01 4.31 2.79
N ILE A 131 -6.00 3.43 3.07
CA ILE A 131 -6.88 2.86 2.04
C ILE A 131 -7.70 3.95 1.31
N TYR A 132 -8.18 4.95 2.06
CA TYR A 132 -8.90 6.09 1.48
C TYR A 132 -8.02 6.88 0.51
N LYS A 133 -6.76 7.14 0.86
CA LYS A 133 -5.82 7.87 -0.02
C LYS A 133 -5.51 7.10 -1.28
N LEU A 134 -5.25 5.79 -1.17
CA LEU A 134 -5.03 4.92 -2.33
C LEU A 134 -6.24 4.96 -3.27
N ALA A 135 -7.44 4.98 -2.70
CA ALA A 135 -8.66 5.13 -3.46
C ALA A 135 -8.70 6.49 -4.19
N GLU A 136 -8.54 7.60 -3.47
CA GLU A 136 -8.59 8.94 -4.06
C GLU A 136 -7.56 9.14 -5.19
N GLN A 137 -6.33 8.66 -4.99
CA GLN A 137 -5.22 8.76 -5.96
C GLN A 137 -5.48 7.96 -7.25
N SER A 138 -6.15 6.80 -7.16
CA SER A 138 -6.43 5.95 -8.32
C SER A 138 -7.32 6.64 -9.38
N ARG A 139 -8.07 7.66 -8.98
CA ARG A 139 -8.92 8.47 -9.86
C ARG A 139 -8.13 9.48 -10.70
N ASP A 140 -7.13 10.14 -10.11
CA ASP A 140 -6.36 11.19 -10.79
C ASP A 140 -5.53 10.61 -11.95
N SER A 141 -5.23 9.31 -11.88
CA SER A 141 -4.60 8.52 -12.94
C SER A 141 -5.52 8.19 -14.14
N GLY A 142 -6.81 8.55 -14.09
CA GLY A 142 -7.76 8.40 -15.21
C GLY A 142 -8.27 6.98 -15.47
N ILE A 143 -8.03 6.04 -14.55
CA ILE A 143 -8.36 4.63 -14.76
C ILE A 143 -9.74 4.38 -14.10
N GLY A 144 -10.79 4.20 -14.92
CA GLY A 144 -12.19 4.02 -14.49
C GLY A 144 -12.44 2.75 -13.66
N ARG A 145 -13.67 2.25 -13.49
CA ARG A 145 -13.95 1.08 -12.60
C ARG A 145 -13.06 -0.17 -12.85
N ARG A 146 -12.65 -0.43 -14.11
CA ARG A 146 -11.64 -1.46 -14.49
C ARG A 146 -10.18 -1.08 -14.16
N GLY A 147 -9.94 0.20 -13.96
CA GLY A 147 -8.71 0.81 -13.52
C GLY A 147 -8.43 0.72 -12.04
N TRP A 148 -9.44 0.50 -11.22
CA TRP A 148 -9.28 0.25 -9.79
C TRP A 148 -8.88 -1.19 -9.55
N GLU A 149 -9.54 -2.13 -10.24
CA GLU A 149 -8.98 -3.47 -10.44
C GLU A 149 -7.60 -3.36 -11.09
N SER A 150 -7.37 -2.54 -12.11
CA SER A 150 -6.05 -2.47 -12.75
C SER A 150 -4.97 -1.73 -11.96
N ILE A 151 -5.25 -0.85 -11.00
CA ILE A 151 -4.25 -0.18 -10.14
C ILE A 151 -4.03 -1.01 -8.89
N PHE A 152 -5.10 -1.49 -8.27
CA PHE A 152 -5.00 -2.43 -7.16
C PHE A 152 -4.34 -3.73 -7.66
N LEU A 153 -4.72 -4.28 -8.82
CA LEU A 153 -4.03 -5.39 -9.50
C LEU A 153 -2.77 -4.99 -10.29
N HIS A 154 -2.47 -3.74 -10.69
CA HIS A 154 -1.12 -3.44 -11.23
C HIS A 154 -0.12 -3.31 -10.10
N LEU A 155 -0.45 -2.62 -9.01
CA LEU A 155 0.39 -2.59 -7.82
C LEU A 155 0.55 -4.02 -7.26
N VAL A 156 -0.53 -4.82 -7.23
CA VAL A 156 -0.50 -6.20 -6.70
C VAL A 156 -0.05 -7.28 -7.71
N ALA A 157 -0.20 -7.13 -9.03
CA ALA A 157 0.14 -8.18 -10.03
C ALA A 157 1.33 -7.87 -10.95
N PHE A 158 1.77 -6.61 -11.08
CA PHE A 158 2.98 -6.28 -11.86
C PHE A 158 4.26 -6.88 -11.24
N LYS A 159 4.25 -7.19 -9.93
CA LYS A 159 5.38 -7.86 -9.25
C LYS A 159 5.29 -9.39 -9.26
N ILE A 160 4.09 -9.99 -9.33
CA ILE A 160 3.92 -11.47 -9.35
C ILE A 160 4.31 -12.08 -10.71
N THR A 161 4.23 -11.31 -11.81
CA THR A 161 4.59 -11.80 -13.16
C THR A 161 6.07 -11.63 -13.53
N ASN A 162 6.88 -10.96 -12.68
CA ASN A 162 8.33 -10.76 -12.91
C ASN A 162 9.25 -11.60 -12.00
N SER A 163 8.71 -12.62 -11.33
CA SER A 163 9.48 -13.59 -10.54
C SER A 163 9.32 -15.03 -11.05
N LYS A 164 9.46 -15.21 -12.37
CA LYS A 164 9.82 -16.49 -13.00
C LYS A 164 11.00 -16.29 -13.94
#